data_AF-A0A6N7VNF6-F1
#
_entry.id   AF-A0A6N7VNF6-F1
#
_cell.length_a   1.000
_cell.length_b   1.000
_cell.length_c   1.000
_cell.angle_alpha   90.00
_cell.angle_beta   90.00
_cell.angle_gamma   90.00
#
_symmetry.space_group_name_H-M   'P 1'
#
loop_
_entity.id
_entity.type
_entity.pdbx_description
1 polymer ?
#
loop_
_entity_poly.entity_id
_entity_poly.type
_entity_poly.pdbx_seq_one_letter_code
_entity_poly.pdbx_strand_id
1 'polypeptide(L)' 'MSDDGFVDRVKGTAKEAAGKVTGDKDLEAEGKVDKTEGAIKDKVEDAKASIKAVGDKIKDVFSGDKD' A
#
# COMPACT_ATOMS: atom_id res chain seq x y z
N MET A 1 5.89 -13.03 -3.63
CA MET A 1 5.55 -11.70 -4.15
C MET A 1 6.03 -10.70 -3.11
N SER A 2 7.24 -10.15 -3.27
CA SER A 2 7.83 -9.27 -2.24
C SER A 2 8.67 -8.12 -2.82
N ASP A 3 8.60 -7.88 -4.13
CA ASP A 3 9.46 -6.89 -4.79
C ASP A 3 8.75 -5.57 -5.13
N ASP A 4 7.41 -5.55 -5.27
CA ASP A 4 6.66 -4.35 -5.67
C ASP A 4 6.83 -3.15 -4.72
N GLY A 5 6.72 -3.35 -3.40
CA GLY A 5 6.80 -2.25 -2.44
C GLY A 5 8.19 -1.58 -2.35
N PHE A 6 9.26 -2.34 -2.61
CA PHE A 6 10.61 -1.78 -2.66
C PHE A 6 10.85 -1.04 -3.98
N VAL A 7 10.41 -1.62 -5.09
CA VAL A 7 10.51 -1.02 -6.43
C VAL A 7 9.74 0.29 -6.50
N ASP A 8 8.52 0.37 -5.96
CA ASP A 8 7.72 1.60 -5.93
C ASP A 8 8.36 2.70 -5.07
N ARG A 9 8.99 2.35 -3.94
CA ARG A 9 9.75 3.31 -3.12
C ARG A 9 10.94 3.90 -3.86
N VAL A 10 11.68 3.06 -4.58
CA VAL A 10 12.84 3.49 -5.39
C VAL A 10 12.36 4.37 -6.54
N LYS A 11 11.30 3.96 -7.24
CA LYS A 11 10.69 4.71 -8.35
C LYS A 11 10.16 6.07 -7.92
N GLY A 12 9.48 6.15 -6.77
CA GLY A 12 9.00 7.40 -6.20
C GLY A 12 10.16 8.34 -5.79
N THR A 13 11.23 7.79 -5.21
CA THR A 13 12.44 8.58 -4.91
C THR A 13 13.11 9.11 -6.18
N ALA A 14 13.19 8.28 -7.22
CA ALA A 14 13.79 8.66 -8.49
C ALA A 14 12.98 9.75 -9.20
N LYS A 15 11.65 9.65 -9.24
CA LYS A 15 10.76 10.70 -9.79
C LYS A 15 10.89 12.00 -9.01
N GLU A 16 10.93 11.95 -7.67
CA GLU A 16 11.08 13.14 -6.83
C GLU A 16 12.42 13.86 -7.09
N ALA A 17 13.50 13.08 -7.18
CA ALA A 17 14.83 13.60 -7.47
C ALA A 17 14.93 14.15 -8.89
N ALA A 18 14.37 13.44 -9.87
CA ALA A 18 14.33 13.89 -11.26
C ALA A 18 13.55 15.20 -11.38
N GLY A 19 12.35 15.31 -10.80
CA GLY A 19 11.54 16.53 -10.81
C GLY A 19 12.25 17.73 -10.17
N LYS A 20 12.94 17.53 -9.04
CA LYS A 20 13.76 18.60 -8.42
C LYS A 20 14.92 19.05 -9.29
N VAL A 21 15.58 18.12 -9.99
CA VAL A 21 16.73 18.40 -10.86
C VAL A 21 16.29 19.08 -12.15
N THR A 22 15.19 18.63 -12.76
CA THR A 22 14.68 19.18 -14.03
C THR A 22 13.78 20.39 -13.82
N GLY A 23 13.35 20.68 -12.58
CA GLY A 23 12.39 21.74 -12.26
C GLY A 23 10.94 21.35 -12.57
N ASP A 24 10.68 20.06 -12.79
CA ASP A 24 9.38 19.53 -13.21
C ASP A 24 8.54 19.16 -11.98
N LYS A 25 7.51 19.98 -11.73
CA LYS A 25 6.66 19.86 -10.53
C LYS A 25 5.77 18.61 -10.57
N ASP A 26 5.41 18.13 -11.75
CA ASP A 26 4.61 16.92 -11.91
C ASP A 26 5.41 15.69 -11.48
N LEU A 27 6.69 15.59 -11.91
CA LEU A 27 7.59 14.52 -11.47
C LEU A 27 7.89 14.57 -9.97
N GLU A 28 8.08 15.77 -9.39
CA GLU A 28 8.26 15.90 -7.94
C GLU A 28 7.01 15.41 -7.18
N ALA A 29 5.83 15.84 -7.63
CA ALA A 29 4.56 15.50 -7.02
C ALA A 29 4.26 14.00 -7.13
N GLU A 30 4.43 13.40 -8.32
CA GLU A 30 4.26 11.96 -8.53
C GLU A 30 5.18 11.15 -7.61
N GLY A 31 6.45 11.54 -7.48
CA GLY A 31 7.40 10.83 -6.61
C GLY A 31 7.01 10.86 -5.12
N LYS A 32 6.48 12.00 -4.67
CA LYS A 32 5.96 12.18 -3.30
C LYS A 32 4.67 11.40 -3.06
N VAL A 33 3.76 11.43 -4.04
CA VAL A 33 2.47 10.72 -3.97
C VAL A 33 2.72 9.22 -3.98
N ASP A 34 3.52 8.68 -4.90
CA ASP A 34 3.86 7.24 -4.96
C ASP A 34 4.44 6.73 -3.63
N LYS A 35 5.37 7.49 -3.02
CA LYS A 35 5.92 7.15 -1.68
C LYS A 35 4.86 7.11 -0.58
N THR A 36 3.96 8.08 -0.61
CA THR A 36 2.95 8.28 0.43
C THR A 36 1.82 7.27 0.27
N GLU A 37 1.34 7.06 -0.95
CA GLU A 37 0.31 6.10 -1.29
C GLU A 37 0.77 4.66 -1.02
N GLY A 38 2.01 4.30 -1.33
CA GLY A 38 2.57 3.00 -0.99
C GLY A 38 2.58 2.74 0.52
N ALA A 39 3.04 3.72 1.31
CA ALA A 39 3.06 3.60 2.77
C ALA A 39 1.65 3.55 3.40
N ILE A 40 0.67 4.22 2.78
CA ILE A 40 -0.72 4.20 3.22
C ILE A 40 -1.40 2.89 2.82
N LYS A 41 -1.19 2.41 1.59
CA LYS A 41 -1.72 1.12 1.11
C LYS A 41 -1.21 -0.02 1.97
N ASP A 42 0.08 -0.09 2.28
CA ASP A 42 0.64 -1.11 3.18
C ASP A 42 -0.08 -1.12 4.53
N LYS A 43 -0.25 0.04 5.18
CA LYS A 43 -0.91 0.12 6.49
C LYS A 43 -2.41 -0.21 6.43
N VAL A 44 -3.07 0.19 5.35
CA VAL A 44 -4.50 -0.08 5.16
C VAL A 44 -4.73 -1.54 4.80
N GLU A 45 -3.85 -2.17 4.02
CA GLU A 45 -3.91 -3.61 3.74
C GLU A 45 -3.68 -4.43 5.00
N ASP A 46 -2.69 -4.09 5.82
CA ASP A 46 -2.42 -4.80 7.09
C ASP A 46 -3.62 -4.73 8.05
N ALA A 47 -4.24 -3.54 8.16
CA ALA A 47 -5.45 -3.34 8.95
C ALA A 47 -6.67 -4.08 8.36
N LYS A 48 -6.87 -4.03 7.03
CA LYS A 48 -7.96 -4.75 6.37
C LYS A 48 -7.78 -6.26 6.46
N ALA A 49 -6.56 -6.77 6.31
CA ALA A 49 -6.25 -8.19 6.43
C ALA A 49 -6.58 -8.70 7.84
N SER A 50 -6.21 -7.93 8.87
CA SER A 50 -6.51 -8.23 10.27
C SER A 50 -8.03 -8.29 10.54
N ILE A 51 -8.78 -7.31 10.03
CA ILE A 51 -10.24 -7.25 10.18
C ILE A 51 -10.92 -8.39 9.40
N LYS A 52 -10.45 -8.69 8.19
CA LYS A 52 -11.00 -9.76 7.34
C LYS A 52 -10.76 -11.13 7.98
N ALA A 53 -9.56 -11.38 8.53
CA ALA A 53 -9.23 -12.62 9.22
C ALA A 53 -10.08 -12.84 10.49
N VAL A 54 -10.38 -11.78 11.24
CA VAL A 54 -11.31 -11.84 12.38
C VAL A 54 -12.74 -12.08 11.90
N GLY A 55 -13.18 -11.39 10.86
CA GLY A 55 -14.52 -11.55 10.27
C GLY A 55 -14.77 -12.95 9.71
N ASP A 56 -13.80 -13.53 8.99
CA ASP A 56 -13.87 -14.91 8.46
C ASP A 56 -13.96 -15.92 9.60
N LYS A 57 -13.14 -15.80 10.66
CA LYS A 57 -13.24 -16.68 11.84
C LYS A 57 -14.59 -16.58 12.55
N ILE A 58 -15.13 -15.36 12.71
CA ILE A 58 -16.45 -15.18 13.32
C ILE A 58 -17.53 -15.80 12.43
N LYS A 59 -17.42 -15.66 11.10
CA LYS A 59 -18.38 -16.23 10.16
C LYS A 59 -18.30 -17.77 10.12
N ASP A 60 -17.11 -18.35 10.19
CA ASP A 60 -16.92 -19.81 10.28
C ASP A 60 -17.50 -20.37 11.58
N VAL A 61 -17.24 -19.71 12.72
CA VAL A 61 -17.76 -20.13 14.02
C VAL A 61 -19.28 -19.96 14.10
N PHE A 62 -19.85 -18.92 13.47
CA PHE A 62 -21.29 -18.67 13.47
C PHE A 62 -22.06 -19.45 12.39
N SER A 63 -21.36 -19.99 11.38
CA SER A 63 -21.96 -20.88 10.37
C SER A 63 -21.80 -22.37 10.69
N GLY A 64 -21.08 -22.69 11.78
CA GLY A 64 -20.72 -24.05 12.18
C GLY A 64 -21.64 -24.74 13.19
N ASP A 65 -22.90 -24.31 13.32
CA ASP A 65 -23.89 -25.06 14.12
C ASP A 65 -25.26 -25.04 13.41
N LYS A 66 -25.33 -25.81 12.31
CA LYS A 66 -26.59 -26.30 11.75
C LYS A 66 -26.35 -27.58 10.93
N ASP A 67 -25.93 -28.64 11.62
CA ASP A 67 -26.49 -29.97 11.34
C ASP A 67 -27.97 -29.99 11.80
#